data_AF-A0A372ZVF3-F1
#
_entry.id   AF-A0A372ZVF3-F1
#
_cell.length_a   1.000
_cell.length_b   1.000
_cell.length_c   1.000
_cell.angle_alpha   90.00
_cell.angle_beta   90.00
_cell.angle_gamma   90.00
#
_symmetry.space_group_name_H-M   'P 1'
#
loop_
_entity.id
_entity.type
_entity.pdbx_description
1 polymer ?
#
loop_
_entity_poly.entity_id
_entity_poly.type
_entity_poly.pdbx_seq_one_letter_code
_entity_poly.pdbx_strand_id
1 'polypeptide(L)'
;MLQTLEHIGLALARHAEIRSGIKRSPAPSTSNLARAGLPGADHYYRLSDLLPAHIGIQQAAEVLGITETTALRMVRDASFPCPVTRMGRSYRVPVKAFMASLGIPDSLLHPDDVENGAEHAAGVAAGINIAEVPQGLDCPDF
;
A
#
# COMPACT_ATOMS: atom_id res chain seq x y z
N MET A 1 34.49 -16.99 20.65
CA MET A 1 33.43 -17.98 20.35
C MET A 1 32.10 -17.64 21.06
N LEU A 2 31.80 -16.37 21.37
CA LEU A 2 30.55 -15.95 22.04
C LEU A 2 29.70 -14.95 21.21
N GLN A 3 30.22 -14.39 20.11
CA GLN A 3 29.53 -13.34 19.35
C GLN A 3 28.37 -13.84 18.48
N THR A 4 28.39 -15.12 18.08
CA THR A 4 27.40 -15.68 17.15
C THR A 4 26.03 -15.89 17.79
N LEU A 5 25.97 -16.14 19.10
CA LEU A 5 24.72 -16.35 19.84
C LEU A 5 23.94 -15.05 20.04
N GLU A 6 24.62 -13.92 20.25
CA GLU A 6 23.96 -12.61 20.38
C GLU A 6 23.28 -12.17 19.08
N HIS A 7 23.93 -12.44 17.93
CA HIS A 7 23.37 -12.10 16.62
C HIS A 7 22.13 -12.92 16.27
N ILE A 8 22.10 -14.20 16.65
CA ILE A 8 20.93 -15.07 16.47
C ILE A 8 19.76 -14.59 17.34
N GLY A 9 20.03 -14.17 18.58
CA GLY A 9 19.01 -13.59 19.46
C GLY A 9 18.39 -12.32 18.88
N LEU A 10 19.21 -11.42 18.32
CA LEU A 10 18.74 -10.19 17.68
C LEU A 10 17.91 -10.46 16.42
N ALA A 11 18.32 -11.44 15.60
CA ALA A 11 17.62 -11.83 14.39
C ALA A 11 16.25 -12.47 14.71
N LEU A 12 16.18 -13.33 15.72
CA LEU A 12 14.94 -13.97 16.16
C LEU A 12 13.97 -12.98 16.80
N ALA A 13 14.48 -12.00 17.56
CA ALA A 13 13.67 -10.93 18.14
C ALA A 13 13.04 -10.05 17.06
N ARG A 14 13.83 -9.61 16.07
CA ARG A 14 13.31 -8.87 14.90
C ARG A 14 12.29 -9.68 14.10
N HIS A 15 12.55 -10.96 13.92
CA HIS A 15 11.67 -11.85 13.19
C HIS A 15 10.32 -12.05 13.89
N ALA A 16 10.30 -12.12 15.23
CA ALA A 16 9.08 -12.14 16.01
C ALA A 16 8.32 -10.81 15.95
N GLU A 17 9.02 -9.67 15.95
CA GLU A 17 8.42 -8.34 15.79
C GLU A 17 7.72 -8.19 14.44
N ILE A 18 8.38 -8.60 13.35
CA ILE A 18 7.80 -8.59 11.99
C ILE A 18 6.57 -9.50 11.93
N ARG A 19 6.63 -10.69 12.53
CA ARG A 19 5.50 -11.65 12.55
C ARG A 19 4.31 -11.16 13.38
N SER A 20 4.56 -10.34 14.42
CA SER A 20 3.50 -9.81 15.28
C SER A 20 2.70 -8.67 14.64
N GLY A 21 3.15 -8.12 13.51
CA GLY A 21 2.50 -7.00 12.81
C GLY A 21 2.53 -5.67 13.58
N ILE A 22 3.14 -5.62 14.76
CA ILE A 22 3.24 -4.42 15.58
C ILE A 22 4.48 -3.63 15.13
N LYS A 23 4.34 -2.79 14.10
CA LYS A 23 5.32 -1.71 13.88
C LYS A 23 5.11 -0.64 14.95
N ARG A 24 6.06 -0.50 15.90
CA ARG A 24 6.26 0.76 16.62
C ARG A 24 6.95 1.74 15.68
N SER A 25 6.16 2.28 14.76
CA SER A 25 6.27 3.70 14.45
C SER A 25 4.84 4.22 14.54
N PRO A 26 4.53 5.16 15.45
CA PRO A 26 3.23 5.80 15.41
C PRO A 26 3.08 6.34 14.00
N ALA A 27 1.97 6.08 13.30
CA ALA A 27 1.60 6.91 12.17
C ALA A 27 1.59 8.34 12.73
N PRO A 28 2.59 9.18 12.41
CA PRO A 28 2.73 10.41 13.14
C PRO A 28 1.61 11.31 12.60
N SER A 29 0.72 11.74 13.50
CA SER A 29 -0.23 12.80 13.18
C SER A 29 0.58 13.98 12.66
N THR A 30 0.33 14.37 11.41
CA THR A 30 1.12 15.38 10.67
C THR A 30 1.13 16.74 11.36
N SER A 31 0.23 16.99 12.31
CA SER A 31 0.22 18.19 13.14
C SER A 31 1.50 18.37 13.96
N ASN A 32 2.22 17.28 14.28
CA ASN A 32 3.43 17.31 15.10
C ASN A 32 4.73 17.11 14.32
N LEU A 33 4.69 16.56 13.09
CA LEU A 33 5.90 16.34 12.27
C LEU A 33 6.55 17.63 11.80
N ALA A 34 5.75 18.61 11.38
CA ALA A 34 6.26 19.91 10.94
C ALA A 34 6.96 20.69 12.07
N ARG A 35 6.64 20.39 13.35
CA ARG A 35 7.27 21.05 14.51
C ARG A 35 8.51 20.32 15.03
N ALA A 36 8.68 19.04 14.70
CA ALA A 36 9.68 18.20 15.37
C ALA A 36 11.08 18.27 14.75
N GLY A 37 11.27 18.91 13.58
CA GLY A 37 12.60 19.14 13.01
C GLY A 37 13.46 17.87 12.88
N LEU A 38 12.82 16.72 12.66
CA LEU A 38 13.54 15.45 12.54
C LEU A 38 14.19 15.37 11.16
N PRO A 39 15.49 15.00 11.08
CA PRO A 39 16.12 14.64 9.81
C PRO A 39 15.35 13.45 9.21
N GLY A 40 14.67 13.65 8.07
CA GLY A 40 13.88 12.60 7.40
C GLY A 40 12.43 12.97 7.09
N ALA A 41 11.93 14.13 7.53
CA ALA A 41 10.57 14.60 7.20
C ALA A 41 10.33 14.80 5.68
N ASP A 42 11.39 14.95 4.89
CA ASP A 42 11.32 15.20 3.44
C ASP A 42 11.04 13.96 2.57
N HIS A 43 10.88 12.76 3.14
CA HIS A 43 10.74 11.51 2.36
C HIS A 43 9.35 10.88 2.41
N TYR A 44 8.33 11.54 2.97
CA TYR A 44 6.97 11.00 2.96
C TYR A 44 6.15 11.58 1.81
N TYR A 45 5.67 10.71 0.93
CA TYR A 45 4.80 11.07 -0.20
C TYR A 45 3.35 10.70 0.11
N ARG A 46 2.38 11.51 -0.35
CA ARG A 46 1.00 11.04 -0.42
C ARG A 46 0.87 10.06 -1.57
N LEU A 47 0.06 9.03 -1.41
CA LEU A 47 -0.27 8.12 -2.52
C LEU A 47 -0.82 8.89 -3.73
N SER A 48 -1.64 9.93 -3.51
CA SER A 48 -2.15 10.77 -4.61
C SER A 48 -1.07 11.50 -5.40
N ASP A 49 0.09 11.79 -4.79
CA ASP A 49 1.17 12.56 -5.41
C ASP A 49 2.05 11.69 -6.31
N LEU A 50 2.05 10.37 -6.08
CA LEU A 50 2.75 9.38 -6.90
C LEU A 50 1.95 8.97 -8.14
N LEU A 51 0.67 9.34 -8.20
CA LEU A 51 -0.24 9.00 -9.30
C LEU A 51 -0.42 10.19 -10.25
N PRO A 52 -0.85 9.95 -11.50
CA PRO A 52 -1.22 11.04 -12.39
C PRO A 52 -2.31 11.92 -11.76
N ALA A 53 -2.22 13.24 -11.90
CA ALA A 53 -3.24 14.13 -11.34
C ALA A 53 -4.66 13.87 -11.89
N HIS A 54 -4.74 13.46 -13.17
CA HIS A 54 -6.00 13.21 -13.87
C HIS A 54 -5.88 12.00 -14.79
N ILE A 55 -6.95 11.22 -14.90
CA ILE A 55 -7.11 10.12 -15.86
C ILE A 55 -8.24 10.42 -16.85
N GLY A 56 -8.24 9.70 -17.98
CA GLY A 56 -9.32 9.79 -18.96
C GLY A 56 -10.58 9.08 -18.48
N ILE A 57 -11.74 9.47 -19.03
CA ILE A 57 -13.03 8.81 -18.71
C ILE A 57 -13.02 7.32 -19.07
N GLN A 58 -12.36 6.94 -20.16
CA GLN A 58 -12.21 5.54 -20.57
C GLN A 58 -11.47 4.71 -19.50
N GLN A 59 -10.37 5.23 -18.96
CA GLN A 59 -9.60 4.55 -17.90
C GLN A 59 -10.41 4.44 -16.61
N ALA A 60 -11.14 5.50 -16.25
CA ALA A 60 -12.05 5.44 -15.10
C ALA A 60 -13.16 4.41 -15.29
N ALA A 61 -13.72 4.31 -16.51
CA ALA A 61 -14.75 3.33 -16.86
C ALA A 61 -14.22 1.89 -16.73
N GLU A 62 -13.00 1.65 -17.21
CA GLU A 62 -12.31 0.36 -17.10
C GLU A 62 -12.13 -0.06 -15.64
N VAL A 63 -11.65 0.84 -14.78
CA VAL A 63 -11.49 0.57 -13.33
C VAL A 63 -12.83 0.31 -12.65
N LEU A 64 -13.90 0.98 -13.08
CA LEU A 64 -15.26 0.75 -12.57
C LEU A 64 -15.94 -0.50 -13.16
N GLY A 65 -15.34 -1.17 -14.14
CA GLY A 65 -15.94 -2.31 -14.83
C GLY A 65 -17.16 -1.96 -15.69
N ILE A 66 -17.24 -0.72 -16.20
CA ILE A 66 -18.33 -0.25 -17.06
C ILE A 66 -17.81 0.13 -18.46
N THR A 67 -18.72 0.17 -19.44
CA THR A 67 -18.35 0.62 -20.79
C THR A 67 -18.11 2.14 -20.82
N GLU A 68 -17.21 2.61 -21.68
CA GLU A 68 -16.94 4.04 -21.87
C GLU A 68 -18.22 4.82 -22.23
N THR A 69 -19.09 4.24 -23.06
CA THR A 69 -20.37 4.84 -23.42
C THR A 69 -21.29 5.02 -22.22
N THR A 70 -21.31 4.05 -21.29
CA THR A 70 -22.07 4.13 -20.05
C THR A 70 -21.50 5.20 -19.13
N ALA A 71 -20.18 5.26 -18.98
CA ALA A 71 -19.50 6.29 -18.19
C ALA A 71 -19.79 7.69 -18.75
N LEU A 72 -19.69 7.90 -20.07
CA LEU A 72 -20.00 9.17 -20.72
C LEU A 72 -21.48 9.57 -20.54
N ARG A 73 -22.41 8.61 -20.58
CA ARG A 73 -23.82 8.87 -20.27
C ARG A 73 -24.00 9.33 -18.83
N MET A 74 -23.39 8.63 -17.87
CA MET A 74 -23.45 9.01 -16.45
C MET A 74 -22.85 10.39 -16.19
N VAL A 75 -21.79 10.78 -16.90
CA VAL A 75 -21.22 12.13 -16.82
C VAL A 75 -22.21 13.18 -17.33
N ARG A 76 -22.93 12.91 -18.42
CA ARG A 76 -23.97 13.83 -18.95
C ARG A 76 -25.16 13.94 -18.00
N ASP A 77 -25.51 12.85 -17.34
CA ASP A 77 -26.63 12.76 -16.40
C ASP A 77 -26.22 13.19 -14.97
N ALA A 78 -24.99 13.68 -14.78
CA ALA A 78 -24.42 14.05 -13.48
C ALA A 78 -24.52 12.95 -12.39
N SER A 79 -24.53 11.68 -12.81
CA SER A 79 -24.64 10.50 -11.93
C SER A 79 -23.33 9.73 -11.77
N PHE A 80 -22.23 10.25 -12.33
CA PHE A 80 -20.91 9.64 -12.17
C PHE A 80 -20.45 9.70 -10.70
N PRO A 81 -19.81 8.64 -10.15
CA PRO A 81 -19.49 8.52 -8.73
C PRO A 81 -18.49 9.56 -8.20
N CYS A 82 -17.82 10.31 -9.08
CA CYS A 82 -16.86 11.34 -8.71
C CYS A 82 -16.97 12.56 -9.64
N PRO A 83 -16.47 13.74 -9.23
CA PRO A 83 -16.50 14.93 -10.07
C PRO A 83 -15.67 14.71 -11.35
N VAL A 84 -16.17 15.20 -12.48
CA VAL A 84 -15.51 15.10 -13.78
C VAL A 84 -15.31 16.50 -14.35
N THR A 85 -14.09 16.80 -14.79
CA THR A 85 -13.73 18.09 -15.38
C THR A 85 -13.60 17.95 -16.88
N ARG A 86 -14.27 18.83 -17.63
CA ARG A 86 -14.09 18.90 -19.08
C ARG A 86 -12.83 19.68 -19.41
N MET A 87 -11.83 19.02 -19.99
CA MET A 87 -10.60 19.64 -20.47
C MET A 87 -10.59 19.60 -22.01
N GLY A 88 -10.98 20.71 -22.62
CA GLY A 88 -11.13 20.84 -24.07
C GLY A 88 -12.22 19.91 -24.62
N ARG A 89 -11.81 18.94 -25.45
CA ARG A 89 -12.70 17.97 -26.09
C ARG A 89 -12.89 16.66 -25.30
N SER A 90 -12.17 16.49 -24.20
CA SER A 90 -12.15 15.25 -23.43
C SER A 90 -12.57 15.48 -21.98
N TYR A 91 -13.22 14.48 -21.39
CA TYR A 91 -13.50 14.44 -19.96
C TYR A 91 -12.32 13.85 -19.21
N ARG A 92 -11.95 14.50 -18.10
CA ARG A 92 -10.86 14.11 -17.21
C ARG A 92 -11.41 13.93 -15.80
N VAL A 93 -10.95 12.88 -15.14
CA VAL A 93 -11.33 12.56 -13.76
C VAL A 93 -10.11 12.79 -12.88
N PRO A 94 -10.20 13.63 -11.82
CA PRO A 94 -9.11 13.81 -10.88
C PRO A 94 -8.91 12.54 -10.05
N VAL A 95 -7.70 11.99 -10.07
CA VAL A 95 -7.41 10.68 -9.44
C VAL A 95 -7.71 10.70 -7.95
N LYS A 96 -7.38 11.79 -7.26
CA LYS A 96 -7.66 11.93 -5.83
C LYS A 96 -9.15 11.78 -5.48
N ALA A 97 -10.04 12.38 -6.27
CA ALA A 97 -11.48 12.24 -6.03
C ALA A 97 -12.00 10.85 -6.42
N PHE A 98 -11.39 10.25 -7.47
CA PHE A 98 -11.72 8.91 -7.89
C PHE A 98 -11.33 7.86 -6.84
N MET A 99 -10.13 7.95 -6.26
CA MET A 99 -9.68 7.14 -5.13
C MET A 99 -10.65 7.23 -3.95
N ALA A 100 -11.06 8.45 -3.59
CA ALA A 100 -12.05 8.66 -2.53
C ALA A 100 -13.38 7.97 -2.83
N SER A 101 -13.84 8.01 -4.09
CA SER A 101 -15.08 7.32 -4.50
C SER A 101 -14.97 5.78 -4.46
N LEU A 102 -13.76 5.25 -4.63
CA LEU A 102 -13.45 3.82 -4.51
C LEU A 102 -13.16 3.38 -3.05
N GLY A 103 -13.16 4.32 -2.10
CA GLY A 103 -12.79 4.03 -0.71
C GLY A 103 -11.29 3.79 -0.48
N ILE A 104 -10.44 4.19 -1.44
CA ILE A 104 -8.98 4.04 -1.34
C ILE A 104 -8.43 5.24 -0.56
N PRO A 105 -7.76 5.03 0.59
CA PRO A 105 -7.24 6.12 1.40
C PRO A 105 -6.01 6.77 0.77
N ASP A 106 -5.91 8.10 0.92
CA ASP A 106 -4.72 8.87 0.53
C ASP A 106 -3.65 8.84 1.64
N SER A 107 -3.07 7.64 1.83
CA SER A 107 -2.08 7.36 2.87
C SER A 107 -0.74 8.05 2.60
N LEU A 108 -0.01 8.35 3.68
CA LEU A 108 1.39 8.73 3.60
C LEU A 108 2.25 7.48 3.45
N LEU A 109 3.17 7.52 2.51
CA LEU A 109 4.08 6.43 2.18
C LEU A 109 5.51 6.92 2.39
N HIS A 110 6.29 6.13 3.14
CA HIS A 110 7.75 6.24 3.10
C HIS A 110 8.27 5.42 1.90
N PRO A 111 9.33 5.84 1.19
CA PRO A 111 9.90 5.07 0.08
C PRO A 111 10.24 3.64 0.49
N ASP A 112 10.73 3.44 1.71
CA ASP A 112 11.03 2.09 2.22
C ASP A 112 9.78 1.21 2.34
N ASP A 113 8.57 1.76 2.54
CA ASP A 113 7.34 0.96 2.60
C ASP A 113 6.99 0.39 1.22
N VAL A 114 7.31 1.11 0.14
CA VAL A 114 7.11 0.65 -1.24
C VAL A 114 8.07 -0.49 -1.55
N GLU A 115 9.35 -0.34 -1.21
CA GLU A 115 10.37 -1.36 -1.44
C GLU A 115 10.06 -2.64 -0.64
N ASN A 116 9.80 -2.52 0.66
CA ASN A 116 9.43 -3.65 1.50
C ASN A 116 8.15 -4.36 0.99
N GLY A 117 7.18 -3.59 0.48
CA GLY A 117 5.96 -4.13 -0.12
C GLY A 117 6.23 -4.89 -1.42
N ALA A 118 7.12 -4.36 -2.27
CA ALA A 118 7.54 -4.99 -3.51
C ALA A 118 8.30 -6.30 -3.26
N GLU A 119 9.26 -6.31 -2.33
CA GLU A 119 9.99 -7.53 -1.93
C GLU A 119 9.02 -8.60 -1.40
N HIS A 120 8.03 -8.20 -0.61
CA HIS A 120 7.00 -9.09 -0.10
C HIS A 120 6.12 -9.67 -1.21
N ALA A 121 5.64 -8.84 -2.14
CA ALA A 121 4.82 -9.25 -3.27
C ALA A 121 5.59 -10.12 -4.28
N ALA A 122 6.89 -9.85 -4.46
CA ALA A 122 7.78 -10.63 -5.31
C ALA A 122 8.14 -12.00 -4.71
N GLY A 123 7.67 -12.31 -3.50
CA GLY A 123 7.98 -13.58 -2.84
C GLY A 123 9.45 -13.70 -2.42
N VAL A 124 10.18 -12.58 -2.33
CA VAL A 124 11.56 -12.53 -1.82
C VAL A 124 11.53 -12.56 -0.28
N ALA A 125 10.70 -13.42 0.28
CA ALA A 125 10.97 -14.00 1.57
C ALA A 125 11.94 -15.15 1.32
N ALA A 126 13.13 -15.05 1.91
CA ALA A 126 14.16 -16.08 2.00
C ALA A 126 13.67 -17.52 1.73
N GLY A 127 14.42 -18.23 0.89
CA GLY A 127 14.14 -19.59 0.43
C GLY A 127 13.51 -20.50 1.48
N ILE A 128 12.23 -20.83 1.28
CA ILE A 128 11.60 -21.98 1.88
C ILE A 128 12.01 -23.19 1.03
N ASN A 129 12.99 -23.96 1.50
CA ASN A 129 13.16 -25.33 1.02
C ASN A 129 11.96 -26.14 1.52
N ILE A 130 11.09 -26.55 0.59
CA ILE A 130 9.87 -27.33 0.85
C ILE A 130 10.21 -28.81 1.18
N ALA A 131 11.41 -29.11 1.68
CA ALA A 131 11.98 -30.46 1.75
C ALA A 131 12.12 -31.05 3.16
N GLU A 132 11.74 -30.36 4.24
CA GLU A 132 11.70 -30.96 5.59
C GLU A 132 10.36 -30.69 6.27
N VAL A 133 9.40 -31.58 6.02
CA VAL A 133 8.24 -31.80 6.89
C VAL A 133 8.73 -32.63 8.07
N PRO A 134 8.70 -32.13 9.33
CA PRO A 134 9.01 -32.96 10.48
C PRO A 134 7.89 -34.01 10.64
N GLN A 135 8.21 -35.26 10.32
CA GLN A 135 7.45 -36.43 10.75
C GLN A 135 7.65 -36.60 12.25
N GLY A 136 6.60 -36.41 13.06
CA GLY A 136 6.68 -36.71 14.49
C GLY A 136 5.78 -35.84 15.36
N LEU A 137 4.46 -36.02 15.24
CA LEU A 137 3.54 -35.74 16.33
C LEU A 137 2.95 -37.08 16.71
N ASP A 138 3.56 -37.72 17.71
CA ASP A 138 2.99 -38.86 18.40
C ASP A 138 1.66 -38.41 19.03
N CYS A 139 0.56 -39.01 18.59
CA CYS A 139 -0.72 -38.91 19.27
C CYS A 139 -0.62 -39.70 20.59
N PRO A 140 -1.10 -39.16 21.73
CA PRO A 140 -1.19 -39.98 22.94
C PRO A 140 -2.28 -41.04 22.77
N ASP A 141 -1.95 -42.27 23.19
CA ASP A 141 -2.86 -43.40 23.26
C ASP A 141 -3.99 -43.12 24.28
N PHE A 142 -5.23 -43.33 23.86
CA PHE A 142 -6.42 -43.35 24.72
C PHE A 142 -6.60 -44.72 25.39
#